data_AF-A0A6D2K088-F1
#
_entry.id   AF-A0A6D2K088-F1
#
_cell.length_a   1.000
_cell.length_b   1.000
_cell.length_c   1.000
_cell.angle_alpha   90.00
_cell.angle_beta   90.00
_cell.angle_gamma   90.00
#
_symmetry.space_group_name_H-M   'P 1'
#
loop_
_entity.id
_entity.type
_entity.pdbx_description
1 polymer ?
#
loop_
_entity_poly.entity_id
_entity_poly.type
_entity_poly.pdbx_seq_one_letter_code
_entity_poly.pdbx_strand_id
1 'polypeptide(L)' 'MSNASGASSGSSIHRSRGRFYGVPKTCPCGEQIMELISKSNNNPYRRYYRCGYAVARKLANDNHMFKWVDEAHLEEIEH' A
#
# COMPACT_ATOMS: atom_id res chain seq x y z
N MET A 1 38.68 12.18 -16.64
CA MET A 1 38.65 11.02 -15.74
C MET A 1 37.45 11.25 -14.81
N SER A 2 36.26 10.77 -15.17
CA SER A 2 35.67 9.51 -14.65
C SER A 2 35.35 9.66 -13.15
N ASN A 3 34.12 9.64 -12.63
CA ASN A 3 32.98 8.81 -12.97
C ASN A 3 31.70 9.24 -12.21
N ALA A 4 30.57 8.70 -12.70
CA ALA A 4 29.34 8.38 -11.98
C ALA A 4 28.42 9.54 -11.57
N SER A 5 27.69 10.08 -12.56
CA SER A 5 26.38 10.66 -12.33
C SER A 5 25.42 9.53 -11.94
N GLY A 6 25.19 9.38 -10.64
CA GLY A 6 24.14 8.50 -10.11
C GLY A 6 22.79 8.93 -10.67
N ALA A 7 22.10 8.00 -11.34
CA ALA A 7 20.72 8.17 -11.75
C ALA A 7 19.82 8.13 -10.50
N SER A 8 19.73 9.25 -9.80
CA SER A 8 18.69 9.48 -8.81
C SER A 8 17.42 9.82 -9.56
N SER A 9 16.60 8.82 -9.86
CA SER A 9 15.18 9.03 -10.19
C SER A 9 14.47 9.53 -8.93
N GLY A 10 14.70 10.79 -8.60
CA GLY A 10 14.00 11.51 -7.55
C GLY A 10 12.60 11.83 -8.00
N SER A 11 11.72 10.82 -7.98
CA SER A 11 10.28 11.05 -8.09
C SER A 11 9.88 11.85 -6.87
N SER A 12 9.56 13.12 -7.07
CA SER A 12 9.08 14.06 -6.06
C SER A 12 7.81 13.52 -5.40
N ILE A 13 7.96 12.87 -4.24
CA ILE A 13 6.85 12.43 -3.39
C ILE A 13 6.29 13.64 -2.62
N HIS A 14 5.82 14.64 -3.35
CA HIS A 14 4.85 15.60 -2.83
C HIS A 14 3.46 15.02 -3.06
N ARG A 15 3.10 13.97 -2.32
CA ARG A 15 1.70 13.60 -2.13
C ARG A 15 1.39 13.73 -0.66
N SER A 16 0.73 14.84 -0.37
CA SER A 16 -0.04 15.16 0.82
C SER A 16 -0.06 14.04 1.84
N ARG A 17 0.64 14.23 2.97
CA ARG A 17 0.46 13.45 4.22
C ARG A 17 -0.91 13.80 4.85
N GLY A 18 -1.96 13.86 4.03
CA GLY A 18 -3.32 14.00 4.47
C GLY A 18 -3.69 12.71 5.17
N ARG A 19 -4.24 12.83 6.37
CA ARG A 19 -4.84 11.72 7.08
C ARG A 19 -5.98 11.19 6.20
N PHE A 20 -5.77 10.07 5.52
CA PHE A 20 -6.82 9.42 4.76
C PHE A 20 -7.73 8.69 5.75
N TYR A 21 -8.99 9.10 5.81
CA TYR A 21 -10.05 8.31 6.42
C TYR A 21 -10.44 7.23 5.40
N GLY A 22 -10.40 5.95 5.80
CA GLY A 22 -10.62 4.81 4.89
C GLY A 22 -9.35 4.34 4.15
N VAL A 23 -9.51 3.65 3.02
CA VAL A 23 -8.39 3.09 2.24
C VAL A 23 -8.04 4.01 1.06
N PRO A 24 -6.80 4.50 0.96
CA PRO A 24 -6.39 5.32 -0.18
C PRO A 24 -6.45 4.51 -1.48
N LYS A 25 -6.75 5.19 -2.60
CA LYS A 25 -6.84 4.54 -3.93
C LYS A 25 -5.46 4.11 -4.46
N THR A 26 -4.39 4.75 -4.01
CA THR A 26 -3.01 4.53 -4.47
C THR A 26 -2.03 4.45 -3.30
N CYS A 27 -1.07 3.53 -3.38
CA CYS A 27 0.00 3.39 -2.39
C CYS A 27 0.98 4.59 -2.49
N PRO A 28 1.68 4.97 -1.40
CA PRO A 28 2.72 6.00 -1.46
C PRO A 28 3.84 5.78 -2.50
N CYS A 29 4.03 4.53 -2.96
CA CYS A 29 4.98 4.21 -4.03
C CYS A 29 4.47 4.54 -5.46
N GLY A 30 3.21 4.99 -5.60
CA GLY A 30 2.59 5.32 -6.88
C GLY A 30 1.71 4.22 -7.47
N GLU A 31 1.82 2.98 -6.98
CA GLU A 31 1.06 1.84 -7.49
C GLU A 31 -0.38 1.76 -6.96
N GLN A 32 -1.28 1.12 -7.71
CA GLN A 32 -2.65 0.91 -7.28
C GLN A 32 -2.74 -0.02 -6.06
N ILE A 33 -3.70 0.27 -5.17
CA ILE A 33 -4.04 -0.62 -4.06
C ILE A 33 -5.06 -1.65 -4.54
N MET A 34 -4.78 -2.92 -4.30
CA MET A 34 -5.57 -4.07 -4.71
C MET A 34 -6.28 -4.66 -3.49
N GLU A 35 -7.55 -5.04 -3.65
CA GLU A 35 -8.28 -5.84 -2.68
C GLU A 35 -7.95 -7.33 -2.89
N LEU A 36 -7.58 -8.02 -1.82
CA LEU A 36 -7.19 -9.42 -1.82
C LEU A 36 -7.92 -10.19 -0.73
N ILE A 37 -8.10 -11.49 -0.96
CA ILE A 37 -8.73 -12.40 0.00
C ILE A 37 -7.63 -13.21 0.68
N SER A 38 -7.58 -13.17 2.01
CA SER A 38 -6.71 -14.00 2.82
C SER A 38 -7.08 -15.47 2.63
N LYS A 39 -6.10 -16.26 2.21
CA LYS A 39 -6.17 -17.73 2.12
C LYS A 39 -5.52 -18.41 3.35
N SER A 40 -5.14 -17.63 4.36
CA SER A 40 -4.48 -18.13 5.55
C SER A 40 -5.45 -18.91 6.44
N ASN A 41 -4.99 -20.03 7.01
CA ASN A 41 -5.82 -20.89 7.87
C ASN A 41 -6.34 -20.18 9.14
N ASN A 42 -5.61 -19.14 9.60
CA ASN A 42 -5.98 -18.36 10.78
C ASN A 42 -7.02 -17.26 10.49
N ASN A 43 -7.13 -16.81 9.24
CA ASN A 43 -8.07 -15.77 8.83
C ASN A 43 -8.62 -16.11 7.44
N PRO A 44 -9.38 -17.22 7.30
CA PRO A 44 -9.90 -17.64 6.01
C PRO A 44 -10.93 -16.62 5.52
N TYR A 45 -10.88 -16.30 4.22
CA TYR A 45 -11.83 -15.41 3.54
C TYR A 45 -11.85 -13.95 3.99
N ARG A 46 -10.99 -13.53 4.92
CA ARG A 46 -10.91 -12.12 5.33
C ARG A 46 -10.26 -11.28 4.23
N ARG A 47 -10.87 -10.14 3.89
CA ARG A 47 -10.42 -9.27 2.80
C ARG A 47 -9.46 -8.20 3.32
N TYR A 48 -8.41 -7.91 2.56
CA TYR A 48 -7.43 -6.88 2.89
C TYR A 48 -7.01 -6.11 1.65
N TYR A 49 -6.62 -4.86 1.85
CA TYR A 49 -6.04 -3.99 0.84
C TYR A 49 -4.52 -4.07 0.88
N ARG A 50 -3.90 -4.21 -0.30
CA ARG A 50 -2.44 -4.22 -0.42
C ARG A 50 -1.95 -3.54 -1.69
N CYS A 51 -0.79 -2.91 -1.62
CA CYS A 51 -0.10 -2.36 -2.80
C CYS A 51 0.10 -3.42 -3.90
N GLY A 52 -0.31 -3.13 -5.13
CA GLY A 52 -0.16 -4.03 -6.29
C GLY A 52 1.30 -4.42 -6.57
N TYR A 53 2.24 -3.49 -6.35
CA TYR A 53 3.67 -3.75 -6.52
C TYR A 53 4.19 -4.78 -5.49
N ALA A 54 3.76 -4.63 -4.23
CA ALA A 54 4.10 -5.55 -3.16
C ALA A 54 3.55 -6.96 -3.43
N VAL A 55 2.34 -7.03 -3.99
CA VAL A 55 1.67 -8.28 -4.38
C VAL A 55 2.39 -8.94 -5.54
N ALA A 56 2.68 -8.19 -6.60
CA ALA A 56 3.38 -8.68 -7.79
C ALA A 56 4.76 -9.27 -7.45
N ARG A 57 5.47 -8.64 -6.51
CA ARG A 57 6.79 -9.07 -6.04
C ARG A 57 6.76 -10.03 -4.84
N LYS A 58 5.57 -10.38 -4.32
CA LYS A 58 5.40 -11.18 -3.11
C LYS A 58 6.25 -10.69 -1.93
N LEU A 59 6.37 -9.37 -1.79
CA LEU A 59 7.08 -8.76 -0.67
C LEU A 59 6.35 -9.11 0.63
N ALA A 60 7.06 -9.09 1.76
CA ALA A 60 6.49 -9.22 3.09
C ALA A 60 7.23 -8.22 4.02
N ASN A 61 6.49 -7.59 4.93
CA ASN A 61 7.04 -6.58 5.86
C ASN A 61 7.71 -5.38 5.16
N ASP A 62 7.04 -4.84 4.15
CA ASP A 62 7.51 -3.72 3.35
C ASP A 62 6.81 -2.42 3.74
N ASN A 63 7.42 -1.25 3.48
CA ASN A 63 6.83 0.07 3.78
C ASN A 63 5.66 0.44 2.82
N HIS A 64 4.98 -0.57 2.28
CA HIS A 64 3.86 -0.46 1.37
C HIS A 64 2.54 -0.62 2.12
N MET A 65 1.47 -0.10 1.52
CA MET A 65 0.14 -0.13 2.14
C MET A 65 -0.33 -1.57 2.36
N PHE A 66 -0.73 -1.85 3.59
CA PHE A 66 -1.45 -3.05 4.02
C PHE A 66 -2.50 -2.64 5.05
N LYS A 67 -3.76 -3.00 4.82
CA LYS A 67 -4.86 -2.73 5.77
C LYS A 67 -5.99 -3.73 5.60
N TRP A 68 -6.64 -4.13 6.68
CA TRP A 68 -7.82 -4.99 6.59
C TRP A 68 -9.06 -4.20 6.11
N VAL A 69 -9.92 -4.83 5.31
CA VAL A 69 -11.12 -4.16 4.75
C VAL A 69 -12.11 -3.79 5.86
N ASP A 70 -12.29 -4.66 6.84
CA ASP A 70 -13.16 -4.43 7.99
C ASP A 70 -12.67 -3.29 8.89
N GLU A 71 -11.36 -3.16 9.10
CA GLU A 71 -10.79 -2.01 9.82
C GLU A 71 -11.00 -0.70 9.06
N ALA A 72 -10.88 -0.73 7.74
CA ALA A 72 -11.13 0.45 6.91
C ALA A 72 -12.59 0.91 6.92
N HIS A 73 -13.56 -0.03 6.93
CA HIS A 73 -14.98 0.32 7.02
C HIS A 73 -15.36 0.86 8.41
N LEU A 74 -14.75 0.36 9.49
CA LEU A 74 -15.02 0.90 10.83
C LEU A 74 -14.59 2.36 10.95
N GLU A 75 -13.44 2.73 10.37
CA GLU A 75 -12.99 4.13 10.31
C GLU A 75 -13.90 5.05 9.49
N GLU A 76 -14.71 4.52 8.58
CA GLU A 76 -15.70 5.30 7.82
C GLU A 76 -17.03 5.49 8.58
N ILE A 77 -17.33 4.65 9.58
CA ILE A 77 -18.58 4.72 10.37
C ILE A 77 -18.40 5.58 11.63
N GLU A 78 -17.20 5.63 12.21
CA GLU A 78 -16.91 6.38 13.43
C GLU A 78 -16.66 7.90 13.23
N HIS A 79 -16.86 8.43 12.01
CA HIS A 79 -16.58 9.84 11.67
C HIS A 79 -17.77 10.51 10.99
#